data_AF-A0ABD5SG85-F1
#
_entry.id   AF-A0ABD5SG85-F1
#
_cell.length_a   1.000
_cell.length_b   1.000
_cell.length_c   1.000
_cell.angle_alpha   90.00
_cell.angle_beta   90.00
_cell.angle_gamma   90.00
#
_symmetry.space_group_name_H-M   'P 1'
#
loop_
_entity.id
_entity.type
_entity.pdbx_description
1 polymer ?
#
loop_
_entity_poly.entity_id
_entity_poly.type
_entity_poly.pdbx_seq_one_letter_code
_entity_poly.pdbx_strand_id
1 'polypeptide(L)' 'LRPGDEAIVVDGDDTLFAVGRAELSGAEALAFDAGVAVKVRHGAGHEVPAETLPDDL' A
#
# COMPACT_ATOMS: atom_id res chain seq x y z
N LEU A 1 -7.60 8.31 9.92
CA LEU A 1 -7.88 6.90 9.63
C LEU A 1 -8.34 6.22 10.92
N ARG A 2 -9.60 5.79 10.93
CA ARG A 2 -10.21 4.92 11.93
C ARG A 2 -10.31 3.50 11.35
N PRO A 3 -10.40 2.45 12.17
CA PRO A 3 -10.74 1.12 11.68
C PRO A 3 -12.02 1.15 10.85
N GLY A 4 -11.99 0.51 9.69
CA GLY A 4 -13.08 0.47 8.72
C GLY A 4 -13.02 1.55 7.63
N ASP A 5 -12.27 2.63 7.82
CA ASP A 5 -12.12 3.70 6.83
C ASP A 5 -11.43 3.17 5.56
N GLU A 6 -11.81 3.74 4.41
CA GLU A 6 -11.07 3.54 3.16
C GLU A 6 -9.70 4.24 3.26
N ALA A 7 -8.65 3.55 2.84
CA ALA A 7 -7.26 3.99 2.95
C ALA A 7 -6.54 3.85 1.61
N ILE A 8 -5.67 4.84 1.35
CA ILE A 8 -4.71 4.81 0.26
C ILE A 8 -3.36 4.39 0.84
N VAL A 9 -2.70 3.45 0.19
CA VAL A 9 -1.34 3.02 0.51
C VAL A 9 -0.42 3.65 -0.53
N VAL A 10 0.61 4.35 -0.06
CA VAL A 10 1.66 4.94 -0.87
C VAL A 10 3.01 4.35 -0.48
N ASP A 11 3.99 4.44 -1.38
CA ASP A 11 5.39 4.15 -1.07
C ASP A 11 6.11 5.35 -0.43
N GLY A 12 7.44 5.28 -0.30
CA GLY A 12 8.26 6.33 0.30
C GLY A 12 8.36 7.62 -0.52
N ASP A 13 7.97 7.58 -1.80
CA ASP A 13 7.98 8.72 -2.71
C ASP A 13 6.56 9.29 -2.94
N ASP A 14 5.62 8.97 -2.04
CA ASP A 14 4.19 9.30 -2.13
C ASP A 14 3.49 8.76 -3.39
N THR A 15 4.06 7.73 -4.04
CA THR A 15 3.45 7.10 -5.21
C THR A 15 2.34 6.14 -4.79
N LEU A 16 1.18 6.22 -5.46
CA LEU A 16 0.05 5.33 -5.20
C LEU A 16 0.44 3.86 -5.41
N PHE A 17 0.32 3.07 -4.35
CA PHE A 17 0.61 1.64 -4.37
C PHE A 17 -0.66 0.79 -4.33
N ALA A 18 -1.66 1.15 -3.51
CA ALA A 18 -2.90 0.37 -3.39
C ALA A 18 -4.05 1.17 -2.73
N VAL A 19 -5.25 0.60 -2.78
CA VAL A 19 -6.41 1.00 -1.98
C VAL A 19 -6.96 -0.18 -1.17
N GLY A 20 -7.44 0.12 0.04
CA GLY A 20 -7.93 -0.89 0.96
C GLY A 20 -8.70 -0.31 2.14
N ARG A 21 -9.01 -1.17 3.10
CA ARG A 21 -9.70 -0.79 4.33
C ARG A 21 -8.73 -0.80 5.50
N ALA A 22 -8.74 0.24 6.32
CA ALA A 22 -7.98 0.28 7.55
C ALA A 22 -8.49 -0.78 8.54
N GLU A 23 -7.60 -1.62 9.05
CA GLU A 23 -7.88 -2.56 10.14
C GLU A 23 -7.62 -1.90 11.51
N LEU A 24 -6.72 -0.92 11.53
CA LEU A 24 -6.33 -0.14 12.71
C LEU A 24 -6.51 1.35 12.47
N SER A 25 -6.61 2.12 13.55
CA SER A 25 -6.39 3.56 13.44
C SER A 25 -4.93 3.87 13.09
N GLY A 26 -4.67 5.09 12.60
CA GLY A 26 -3.28 5.52 12.34
C GLY A 26 -2.39 5.50 13.59
N ALA A 27 -2.94 5.84 14.75
CA ALA A 27 -2.19 5.82 16.01
C ALA A 27 -1.86 4.39 16.47
N GLU A 28 -2.80 3.45 16.33
CA GLU A 28 -2.56 2.03 16.60
C GLU A 28 -1.55 1.44 15.61
N ALA A 29 -1.68 1.73 14.31
CA ALA A 29 -0.72 1.25 13.32
C ALA A 29 0.73 1.67 13.61
N LEU A 30 0.95 2.85 14.21
CA LEU A 30 2.27 3.33 14.65
C LEU A 30 2.74 2.73 15.98
N ALA A 31 1.81 2.30 16.84
CA ALA A 31 2.13 1.76 18.16
C ALA A 31 2.44 0.25 18.14
N PHE A 32 1.97 -0.47 17.12
CA PHE A 32 2.19 -1.91 16.97
C PHE A 32 3.48 -2.16 16.17
N ASP A 33 4.25 -3.18 16.59
CA ASP A 33 5.51 -3.57 15.94
C ASP A 33 5.28 -4.40 14.66
N ALA A 34 4.22 -5.21 14.64
CA ALA A 34 3.85 -6.03 13.49
C ALA A 34 2.34 -6.30 13.44
N GLY A 35 1.82 -6.52 12.22
CA GLY A 35 0.42 -6.83 11.97
C GLY A 35 -0.08 -6.28 10.64
N VAL A 36 -1.39 -6.39 10.41
CA VAL A 36 -2.04 -5.82 9.21
C VAL A 36 -2.67 -4.47 9.60
N ALA A 37 -2.15 -3.37 9.07
CA ALA A 37 -2.74 -2.04 9.26
C ALA A 37 -3.87 -1.75 8.25
N VAL A 38 -3.75 -2.27 7.02
CA VAL A 38 -4.72 -2.08 5.94
C VAL A 38 -4.92 -3.39 5.18
N LYS A 39 -6.18 -3.80 4.98
CA LYS A 39 -6.55 -4.90 4.09
C LYS A 39 -6.76 -4.38 2.68
N VAL A 40 -5.81 -4.65 1.79
CA VAL A 40 -5.85 -4.23 0.38
C VAL A 40 -6.96 -4.94 -0.40
N ARG A 41 -7.67 -4.19 -1.24
CA ARG A 41 -8.68 -4.71 -2.19
C ARG A 41 -8.22 -4.61 -3.64
N HIS A 42 -7.49 -3.54 -3.99
CA HIS A 42 -6.92 -3.35 -5.33
C HIS A 42 -5.52 -2.73 -5.21
N GLY A 43 -4.54 -3.30 -5.92
CA GLY A 43 -3.23 -2.66 -6.13
C GLY A 43 -3.28 -1.71 -7.31
N ALA A 44 -2.52 -0.62 -7.24
CA ALA A 44 -2.20 0.16 -8.42
C ALA A 44 -1.18 -0.67 -9.23
N GLY A 45 -1.57 -1.12 -10.41
CA GLY A 45 -0.71 -1.95 -11.25
C GLY A 45 0.64 -1.27 -11.48
N HIS A 46 1.73 -2.03 -11.38
CA HIS A 46 3.06 -1.51 -11.65
C HIS A 46 3.19 -1.22 -13.15
N GLU A 47 3.44 0.04 -13.50
CA GLU A 47 4.04 0.36 -14.79
C GLU A 47 5.51 -0.05 -14.67
N VAL A 48 5.88 -1.17 -15.31
CA VAL A 48 7.28 -1.58 -15.39
C VAL A 48 8.01 -0.51 -16.19
N PRO A 49 9.02 0.19 -15.64
CA PRO A 49 9.83 1.10 -16.43
C PRO A 49 10.42 0.30 -17.59
N ALA A 50 10.32 0.83 -18.82
CA ALA A 50 10.75 0.15 -20.05
C ALA A 50 12.22 -0.34 -19.99
N GLU A 51 13.01 0.21 -19.07
CA GLU A 51 14.41 -0.09 -18.77
C GLU A 51 14.61 -1.45 -18.07
N THR A 52 13.54 -2.06 -17.56
CA THR A 52 13.59 -3.30 -16.76
C THR A 52 13.21 -4.55 -17.57
N LEU A 53 13.02 -4.41 -18.89
CA LEU A 53 12.90 -5.59 -19.74
C LEU A 53 14.26 -6.32 -19.73
N PRO A 54 14.30 -7.59 -19.33
CA PRO A 54 15.47 -8.41 -19.56
C PRO A 54 15.82 -8.37 -21.05
N ASP A 55 17.10 -8.17 -21.39
CA ASP A 55 17.58 -8.16 -22.79
C ASP A 55 17.32 -9.50 -23.51
N ASP A 56 16.82 -10.52 -22.80
CA ASP A 56 16.61 -11.89 -23.22
C ASP A 56 15.14 -12.33 -23.39
N LEU A 57 14.19 -11.39 -23.58
CA LEU A 57 12.82 -11.68 -24.04
C LEU A 57 12.63 -11.49 -25.55
#